data_AF-A0A7K2XSE5-F1
#
_entry.id   AF-A0A7K2XSE5-F1
#
_cell.length_a   1.000
_cell.length_b   1.000
_cell.length_c   1.000
_cell.angle_alpha   90.00
_cell.angle_beta   90.00
_cell.angle_gamma   90.00
#
_symmetry.space_group_name_H-M   'P 1'
#
loop_
_entity.id
_entity.type
_entity.pdbx_description
1 polymer ?
#
loop_
_entity_poly.entity_id
_entity_poly.type
_entity_poly.pdbx_seq_one_letter_code
_entity_poly.pdbx_strand_id
1 'polypeptide(L)'
;MSRRTDNHHRAATICRAATGLPHRTCLGWAEAGLIDHRRPVPDAEDEEQRLLESLLVAELADGLREGDLRDGALFGFTSARPARAGLSLALHPAMADRVLATVLPRIDQDYGGLRGVPGLRIVPTGRSWALIHLPGRAAVHLVHPDPDWRPVLPEHGDGLTQLWRRNRHRPHPAEAADLRERGGVAADPGSDAAQDWLNSRLLRRPRMLSAAGAVHGSANVYTHGGGDMVVEWCCGVERDELERRLRRSGLARRPDRIAERLRDQPWFPGEIAMGGAFVTLRRGPCYAPHPTARRAH
;
A
#
# COMPACT_ATOMS: atom_id res chain seq x y z
N MET A 1 -4.75 13.36 -34.57
CA MET A 1 -5.37 13.32 -33.21
C MET A 1 -5.09 14.62 -32.49
N SER A 2 -6.05 15.17 -31.74
CA SER A 2 -5.83 16.41 -30.96
C SER A 2 -4.88 16.14 -29.78
N ARG A 3 -4.08 17.14 -29.37
CA ARG A 3 -3.19 17.06 -28.18
C ARG A 3 -3.96 16.67 -26.90
N ARG A 4 -5.24 17.02 -26.80
CA ARG A 4 -6.11 16.69 -25.66
C ARG A 4 -6.43 15.18 -25.62
N THR A 5 -6.79 14.61 -26.76
CA THR A 5 -7.03 13.16 -26.90
C THR A 5 -5.78 12.35 -26.56
N ASP A 6 -4.61 12.81 -27.02
CA ASP A 6 -3.32 12.19 -26.72
C ASP A 6 -2.99 12.19 -25.22
N ASN A 7 -3.24 13.33 -24.54
CA ASN A 7 -3.06 13.44 -23.09
C ASN A 7 -3.97 12.48 -22.29
N HIS A 8 -5.21 12.25 -22.74
CA HIS A 8 -6.11 11.31 -22.08
C HIS A 8 -5.60 9.86 -22.19
N HIS A 9 -5.19 9.44 -23.39
CA HIS A 9 -4.63 8.10 -23.60
C HIS A 9 -3.33 7.90 -22.82
N ARG A 10 -2.47 8.93 -22.75
CA ARG A 10 -1.25 8.90 -21.94
C ARG A 10 -1.56 8.72 -20.46
N ALA A 11 -2.49 9.51 -19.89
CA ALA A 11 -2.94 9.35 -18.51
C ALA A 11 -3.52 7.94 -18.26
N ALA A 12 -4.36 7.47 -19.17
CA ALA A 12 -4.99 6.16 -19.07
C ALA A 12 -4.00 4.99 -19.13
N THR A 13 -2.91 5.14 -19.90
CA THR A 13 -1.83 4.16 -20.00
C THR A 13 -1.06 4.06 -18.68
N ILE A 14 -0.69 5.22 -18.10
CA ILE A 14 0.01 5.26 -16.82
C ILE A 14 -0.88 4.73 -15.69
N CYS A 15 -2.16 5.13 -15.67
CA CYS A 15 -3.18 4.64 -14.73
C CYS A 15 -3.29 3.12 -14.75
N ARG A 16 -3.42 2.51 -15.93
CA ARG A 16 -3.51 1.05 -16.09
C ARG A 16 -2.26 0.36 -15.55
N ALA A 17 -1.08 0.85 -15.91
CA ALA A 17 0.19 0.28 -15.47
C ALA A 17 0.38 0.39 -13.95
N ALA A 18 -0.09 1.48 -13.35
CA ALA A 18 -0.06 1.73 -11.92
C ALA A 18 -1.02 0.85 -11.13
N THR A 19 -2.29 0.85 -11.53
CA THR A 19 -3.40 0.34 -10.73
C THR A 19 -3.78 -1.10 -11.06
N GLY A 20 -3.45 -1.60 -12.25
CA GLY A 20 -3.94 -2.88 -12.76
C GLY A 20 -5.36 -2.83 -13.36
N LEU A 21 -6.00 -1.65 -13.41
CA LEU A 21 -7.33 -1.50 -14.00
C LEU A 21 -7.33 -1.63 -15.53
N PRO A 22 -8.46 -2.02 -16.15
CA PRO A 22 -8.61 -2.01 -17.60
C PRO A 22 -8.39 -0.61 -18.20
N HIS A 23 -7.73 -0.54 -19.36
CA HIS A 23 -7.45 0.74 -20.04
C HIS A 23 -8.72 1.57 -20.28
N ARG A 24 -9.81 0.93 -20.69
CA ARG A 24 -11.13 1.57 -20.90
C ARG A 24 -11.63 2.32 -19.66
N THR A 25 -11.40 1.76 -18.47
CA THR A 25 -11.82 2.36 -17.20
C THR A 25 -11.00 3.63 -16.94
N CYS A 26 -9.67 3.53 -17.09
CA CYS A 26 -8.78 4.67 -16.93
C CYS A 26 -9.00 5.76 -18.00
N LEU A 27 -9.34 5.38 -19.24
CA LEU A 27 -9.66 6.33 -20.30
C LEU A 27 -10.92 7.13 -19.97
N GLY A 28 -11.99 6.45 -19.53
CA GLY A 28 -13.19 7.14 -19.06
C GLY A 28 -12.93 8.09 -17.89
N TRP A 29 -12.01 7.74 -16.98
CA TRP A 29 -11.58 8.65 -15.92
C TRP A 29 -10.83 9.88 -16.42
N ALA A 30 -9.97 9.71 -17.43
CA ALA A 30 -9.25 10.82 -18.04
C ALA A 30 -10.21 11.76 -18.79
N GLU A 31 -11.17 11.20 -19.54
CA GLU A 31 -12.20 11.97 -20.25
C GLU A 31 -13.12 12.74 -19.29
N ALA A 32 -13.42 12.16 -18.12
CA ALA A 32 -14.18 12.80 -17.05
C ALA A 32 -13.35 13.77 -16.18
N GLY A 33 -12.06 13.95 -16.46
CA GLY A 33 -11.18 14.87 -15.72
C GLY A 33 -10.82 14.40 -14.30
N LEU A 34 -11.02 13.12 -13.96
CA LEU A 34 -10.66 12.57 -12.65
C LEU A 34 -9.14 12.35 -12.52
N ILE A 35 -8.49 12.06 -13.66
CA ILE A 35 -7.05 11.89 -13.79
C ILE A 35 -6.52 12.71 -14.96
N ASP A 36 -5.24 13.06 -14.91
CA ASP A 36 -4.51 13.67 -16.01
C ASP A 36 -3.07 13.10 -16.10
N HIS A 37 -2.28 13.56 -17.05
CA HIS A 37 -0.91 13.06 -17.26
C HIS A 37 0.06 13.39 -16.10
N ARG A 38 -0.28 14.36 -15.23
CA ARG A 38 0.48 14.76 -14.02
C ARG A 38 -0.09 14.14 -12.75
N ARG A 39 -1.35 13.69 -12.75
CA ARG A 39 -2.02 12.93 -11.70
C ARG A 39 -2.79 11.75 -12.31
N PRO A 40 -2.09 10.73 -12.80
CA PRO A 40 -2.71 9.63 -13.53
C PRO A 40 -3.40 8.60 -12.62
N VAL A 41 -3.19 8.68 -11.30
CA VAL A 41 -3.89 7.86 -10.30
C VAL A 41 -4.58 8.82 -9.33
N PRO A 42 -5.88 8.65 -9.03
CA PRO A 42 -6.57 9.48 -8.04
C PRO A 42 -5.97 9.28 -6.65
N ASP A 43 -5.70 10.39 -5.96
CA ASP A 43 -5.33 10.39 -4.56
C ASP A 43 -6.58 10.26 -3.67
N ALA A 44 -6.41 9.88 -2.40
CA ALA A 44 -7.47 10.01 -1.41
C ALA A 44 -7.72 11.49 -1.13
N GLU A 45 -8.99 11.94 -1.21
CA GLU A 45 -9.35 13.35 -0.94
C GLU A 45 -9.28 13.65 0.55
N ASP A 46 -9.73 12.71 1.37
CA ASP A 46 -9.88 12.83 2.83
C ASP A 46 -8.62 12.43 3.62
N GLU A 47 -8.36 13.11 4.73
CA GLU A 47 -7.20 12.89 5.61
C GLU A 47 -7.28 11.56 6.34
N GLU A 48 -8.46 11.19 6.86
CA GLU A 48 -8.69 9.91 7.55
C GLU A 48 -8.54 8.73 6.58
N GLN A 49 -8.93 8.91 5.32
CA GLN A 49 -8.70 7.90 4.29
C GLN A 49 -7.20 7.72 3.99
N ARG A 50 -6.42 8.79 3.87
CA ARG A 50 -4.96 8.69 3.69
C ARG A 50 -4.30 8.04 4.91
N LEU A 51 -4.73 8.42 6.10
CA LEU A 51 -4.28 7.86 7.36
C LEU A 51 -4.50 6.34 7.43
N LEU A 52 -5.71 5.87 7.12
CA LEU A 52 -6.02 4.44 7.06
C LEU A 52 -5.12 3.71 6.05
N GLU A 53 -5.00 4.25 4.83
CA GLU A 53 -4.17 3.63 3.79
C GLU A 53 -2.68 3.57 4.21
N SER A 54 -2.20 4.59 4.92
CA SER A 54 -0.85 4.64 5.48
C SER A 54 -0.62 3.61 6.57
N LEU A 55 -1.57 3.48 7.51
CA LEU A 55 -1.54 2.46 8.56
C LEU A 55 -1.50 1.04 7.97
N LEU A 56 -2.32 0.78 6.94
CA LEU A 56 -2.32 -0.50 6.25
C LEU A 56 -0.97 -0.78 5.63
N VAL A 57 -0.37 0.20 4.96
CA VAL A 57 0.96 0.05 4.33
C VAL A 57 2.04 -0.26 5.36
N ALA A 58 2.07 0.46 6.49
CA ALA A 58 3.05 0.23 7.55
C ALA A 58 2.93 -1.20 8.12
N GLU A 59 1.73 -1.63 8.51
CA GLU A 59 1.50 -2.98 9.05
C GLU A 59 1.79 -4.08 8.02
N LEU A 60 1.42 -3.88 6.75
CA LEU A 60 1.64 -4.87 5.70
C LEU A 60 3.10 -4.96 5.27
N ALA A 61 3.86 -3.86 5.33
CA ALA A 61 5.28 -3.87 5.05
C ALA A 61 5.98 -4.83 6.03
N ASP A 62 5.86 -4.60 7.33
CA ASP A 62 6.58 -5.39 8.30
C ASP A 62 5.97 -6.79 8.49
N GLY A 63 4.64 -6.92 8.45
CA GLY A 63 3.95 -8.19 8.66
C GLY A 63 4.02 -9.18 7.50
N LEU A 64 4.39 -8.74 6.29
CA LEU A 64 4.54 -9.60 5.11
C LEU A 64 6.00 -9.78 4.67
N ARG A 65 6.99 -9.34 5.46
CA ARG A 65 8.43 -9.33 5.13
C ARG A 65 9.07 -10.71 4.84
N GLU A 66 8.34 -11.81 4.86
CA GLU A 66 8.90 -13.16 4.68
C GLU A 66 9.22 -13.51 3.22
N GLY A 67 10.31 -14.26 3.02
CA GLY A 67 10.99 -14.50 1.74
C GLY A 67 10.28 -15.34 0.67
N ASP A 68 8.99 -15.67 0.86
CA ASP A 68 8.22 -16.58 -0.02
C ASP A 68 7.06 -15.89 -0.76
N LEU A 69 7.14 -14.57 -1.00
CA LEU A 69 6.02 -13.86 -1.61
C LEU A 69 5.80 -14.24 -3.09
N ARG A 70 4.57 -14.66 -3.34
CA ARG A 70 4.07 -15.30 -4.55
C ARG A 70 3.75 -14.22 -5.58
N ASP A 71 4.61 -14.09 -6.59
CA ASP A 71 4.37 -13.28 -7.80
C ASP A 71 4.49 -11.74 -7.64
N GLY A 72 5.23 -11.28 -6.63
CA GLY A 72 5.51 -9.85 -6.46
C GLY A 72 4.29 -9.02 -6.03
N ALA A 73 3.24 -9.63 -5.47
CA ALA A 73 2.11 -8.91 -4.90
C ALA A 73 2.51 -8.18 -3.60
N LEU A 74 3.25 -7.07 -3.73
CA LEU A 74 3.63 -6.23 -2.58
C LEU A 74 2.37 -5.76 -1.85
N PHE A 75 2.41 -5.84 -0.52
CA PHE A 75 1.26 -5.62 0.37
C PHE A 75 0.09 -6.62 0.21
N GLY A 76 0.24 -7.65 -0.61
CA GLY A 76 -0.78 -8.68 -0.84
C GLY A 76 -1.93 -8.26 -1.78
N PHE A 77 -1.74 -7.21 -2.59
CA PHE A 77 -2.75 -6.73 -3.53
C PHE A 77 -2.27 -6.81 -4.99
N THR A 78 -3.20 -7.09 -5.90
CA THR A 78 -2.92 -7.24 -7.35
C THR A 78 -3.42 -6.06 -8.18
N SER A 79 -4.45 -5.38 -7.70
CA SER A 79 -4.98 -4.17 -8.32
C SER A 79 -5.63 -3.25 -7.30
N ALA A 80 -5.73 -1.97 -7.65
CA ALA A 80 -6.38 -0.94 -6.87
C ALA A 80 -7.41 -0.21 -7.72
N ARG A 81 -8.60 0.02 -7.17
CA ARG A 81 -9.61 0.90 -7.74
C ARG A 81 -9.83 2.08 -6.81
N PRO A 82 -9.07 3.17 -6.99
CA PRO A 82 -9.34 4.43 -6.33
C PRO A 82 -10.76 4.93 -6.59
N ALA A 83 -11.41 5.46 -5.56
CA ALA A 83 -12.60 6.29 -5.65
C ALA A 83 -12.31 7.64 -4.98
N ARG A 84 -13.24 8.61 -5.13
CA ARG A 84 -13.14 9.90 -4.41
C ARG A 84 -13.19 9.68 -2.88
N ALA A 85 -14.16 8.91 -2.42
CA ALA A 85 -14.33 8.48 -1.04
C ALA A 85 -14.06 6.99 -0.93
N GLY A 86 -12.80 6.62 -0.67
CA GLY A 86 -12.39 5.24 -0.41
C GLY A 86 -11.52 4.61 -1.49
N LEU A 87 -11.22 3.33 -1.27
CA LEU A 87 -10.33 2.53 -2.10
C LEU A 87 -10.83 1.09 -2.14
N SER A 88 -10.90 0.48 -3.32
CA SER A 88 -11.07 -0.98 -3.42
C SER A 88 -9.74 -1.63 -3.80
N LEU A 89 -9.35 -2.68 -3.09
CA LEU A 89 -8.13 -3.44 -3.34
C LEU A 89 -8.49 -4.88 -3.70
N ALA A 90 -7.91 -5.37 -4.79
CA ALA A 90 -8.02 -6.78 -5.16
C ALA A 90 -6.94 -7.58 -4.42
N LEU A 91 -7.36 -8.51 -3.57
CA LEU A 91 -6.47 -9.39 -2.82
C LEU A 91 -5.76 -10.37 -3.75
N HIS A 92 -4.49 -10.65 -3.44
CA HIS A 92 -3.81 -11.80 -3.99
C HIS A 92 -4.38 -13.08 -3.34
N PRO A 93 -4.90 -14.06 -4.09
CA PRO A 93 -5.65 -15.17 -3.51
C PRO A 93 -4.86 -15.98 -2.49
N ALA A 94 -3.57 -16.21 -2.74
CA ALA A 94 -2.72 -16.95 -1.81
C ALA A 94 -2.27 -16.16 -0.56
N MET A 95 -2.50 -14.84 -0.53
CA MET A 95 -2.12 -13.97 0.58
C MET A 95 -3.33 -13.38 1.31
N ALA A 96 -4.54 -13.63 0.83
CA ALA A 96 -5.76 -12.96 1.28
C ALA A 96 -5.98 -13.08 2.79
N ASP A 97 -5.86 -14.30 3.32
CA ASP A 97 -6.01 -14.56 4.76
C ASP A 97 -4.87 -13.93 5.57
N ARG A 98 -3.64 -13.98 5.04
CA ARG A 98 -2.46 -13.39 5.69
C ARG A 98 -2.56 -11.86 5.77
N VAL A 99 -2.99 -11.19 4.70
CA VAL A 99 -3.24 -9.74 4.68
C VAL A 99 -4.18 -9.35 5.83
N LEU A 100 -5.29 -10.07 5.97
CA LEU A 100 -6.25 -9.80 7.04
C LEU A 100 -5.71 -10.14 8.43
N ALA A 101 -5.03 -11.29 8.58
CA ALA A 101 -4.41 -11.67 9.83
C ALA A 101 -3.36 -10.64 10.29
N THR A 102 -2.63 -10.04 9.35
CA THR A 102 -1.65 -8.98 9.63
C THR A 102 -2.34 -7.71 10.11
N VAL A 103 -3.30 -7.17 9.37
CA VAL A 103 -3.85 -5.83 9.64
C VAL A 103 -4.92 -5.78 10.72
N LEU A 104 -5.55 -6.90 11.07
CA LEU A 104 -6.62 -6.89 12.07
C LEU A 104 -6.07 -6.83 13.50
N PRO A 105 -6.53 -5.86 14.32
CA PRO A 105 -5.94 -5.57 15.62
C PRO A 105 -6.12 -6.71 16.62
N ARG A 106 -5.01 -7.12 17.25
CA ARG A 106 -4.97 -8.17 18.27
C ARG A 106 -3.90 -7.87 19.32
N ILE A 107 -4.16 -8.27 20.57
CA ILE A 107 -3.10 -8.37 21.57
C ILE A 107 -2.39 -9.70 21.34
N ASP A 108 -1.07 -9.66 21.24
CA ASP A 108 -0.20 -10.81 21.06
C ASP A 108 0.74 -10.88 22.26
N GLN A 109 0.57 -11.91 23.08
CA GLN A 109 1.35 -12.10 24.30
C GLN A 109 2.82 -12.41 24.03
N ASP A 110 3.13 -13.14 22.95
CA ASP A 110 4.50 -13.49 22.58
C ASP A 110 5.25 -12.27 22.05
N TYR A 111 4.54 -11.40 21.33
CA TYR A 111 5.05 -10.08 20.95
C TYR A 111 5.10 -9.09 22.13
N GLY A 112 4.29 -9.31 23.15
CA GLY A 112 4.19 -8.43 24.32
C GLY A 112 3.38 -7.15 24.10
N GLY A 113 2.49 -7.11 23.10
CA GLY A 113 1.82 -5.86 22.72
C GLY A 113 0.69 -5.97 21.70
N LEU A 114 0.26 -4.81 21.20
CA LEU A 114 -0.71 -4.70 20.11
C LEU A 114 -0.04 -5.00 18.77
N ARG A 115 -0.72 -5.77 17.91
CA ARG A 115 -0.39 -5.94 16.50
C ARG A 115 -1.57 -5.57 15.62
N GLY A 116 -1.30 -5.22 14.37
CA GLY A 116 -2.31 -4.83 13.39
C GLY A 116 -2.75 -3.38 13.57
N VAL A 117 -3.57 -2.90 12.62
CA VAL A 117 -4.00 -1.50 12.59
C VAL A 117 -4.98 -1.21 13.73
N PRO A 118 -4.63 -0.33 14.69
CA PRO A 118 -5.53 0.05 15.77
C PRO A 118 -6.85 0.63 15.24
N GLY A 119 -7.99 0.25 15.84
CA GLY A 119 -9.31 0.75 15.45
C GLY A 119 -9.88 0.16 14.15
N LEU A 120 -9.17 -0.77 13.49
CA LEU A 120 -9.63 -1.39 12.25
C LEU A 120 -10.65 -2.50 12.52
N ARG A 121 -11.73 -2.52 11.74
CA ARG A 121 -12.79 -3.54 11.81
C ARG A 121 -13.07 -4.11 10.43
N ILE A 122 -13.31 -5.41 10.37
CA ILE A 122 -13.75 -6.08 9.15
C ILE A 122 -15.26 -6.26 9.16
N VAL A 123 -15.92 -5.89 8.07
CA VAL A 123 -17.37 -6.08 7.88
C VAL A 123 -17.66 -6.76 6.54
N PRO A 124 -18.60 -7.70 6.48
CA PRO A 124 -19.06 -8.26 5.22
C PRO A 124 -19.90 -7.22 4.46
N THR A 125 -19.68 -7.10 3.16
CA THR A 125 -20.38 -6.20 2.23
C THR A 125 -20.97 -7.01 1.08
N GLY A 126 -21.80 -8.01 1.42
CA GLY A 126 -22.30 -8.99 0.46
C GLY A 126 -21.24 -10.05 0.15
N ARG A 127 -20.78 -10.13 -1.10
CA ARG A 127 -19.73 -11.07 -1.57
C ARG A 127 -18.31 -10.51 -1.44
N SER A 128 -18.14 -9.49 -0.61
CA SER A 128 -16.87 -8.78 -0.44
C SER A 128 -16.74 -8.34 1.01
N TRP A 129 -15.57 -7.82 1.35
CA TRP A 129 -15.28 -7.37 2.71
C TRP A 129 -14.90 -5.91 2.70
N ALA A 130 -15.14 -5.20 3.79
CA ALA A 130 -14.62 -3.85 3.99
C ALA A 130 -13.86 -3.78 5.31
N LEU A 131 -12.73 -3.08 5.27
CA LEU A 131 -11.97 -2.67 6.43
C LEU A 131 -12.38 -1.24 6.77
N ILE A 132 -12.92 -1.03 7.96
CA ILE A 132 -13.41 0.26 8.45
C ILE A 132 -12.52 0.71 9.60
N HIS A 133 -12.00 1.93 9.52
CA HIS A 133 -11.29 2.58 10.61
C HIS A 133 -12.28 3.32 11.51
N LEU A 134 -12.46 2.88 12.75
CA LEU A 134 -13.48 3.44 13.65
C LEU A 134 -13.36 4.96 13.92
N PRO A 135 -12.15 5.54 14.17
CA PRO A 135 -12.02 6.96 14.47
C PRO A 135 -12.49 7.88 13.34
N GLY A 136 -12.04 7.61 12.11
CA GLY A 136 -12.32 8.46 10.94
C GLY A 136 -13.43 7.98 10.01
N ARG A 137 -13.97 6.77 10.24
CA ARG A 137 -14.93 6.08 9.35
C ARG A 137 -14.45 5.90 7.90
N ALA A 138 -13.15 6.04 7.67
CA ALA A 138 -12.51 5.68 6.41
C ALA A 138 -12.67 4.18 6.12
N ALA A 139 -12.71 3.82 4.84
CA ALA A 139 -12.97 2.45 4.43
C ALA A 139 -12.11 2.00 3.24
N VAL A 140 -11.66 0.76 3.31
CA VAL A 140 -11.04 0.04 2.20
C VAL A 140 -11.87 -1.19 1.90
N HIS A 141 -12.37 -1.29 0.68
CA HIS A 141 -13.09 -2.48 0.21
C HIS A 141 -12.10 -3.51 -0.31
N LEU A 142 -12.29 -4.76 0.08
CA LEU A 142 -11.48 -5.90 -0.33
C LEU A 142 -12.27 -6.77 -1.29
N VAL A 143 -11.68 -7.01 -2.46
CA VAL A 143 -12.24 -7.87 -3.51
C VAL A 143 -11.34 -9.09 -3.64
N HIS A 144 -11.92 -10.27 -3.48
CA HIS A 144 -11.23 -11.54 -3.72
C HIS A 144 -11.64 -12.09 -5.09
N PRO A 145 -10.73 -12.73 -5.86
CA PRO A 145 -11.09 -13.30 -7.17
C PRO A 145 -12.12 -14.43 -7.08
N ASP A 146 -12.10 -15.21 -6.01
CA ASP A 146 -13.19 -16.14 -5.66
C ASP A 146 -14.32 -15.37 -4.92
N PRO A 147 -15.54 -15.30 -5.48
CA PRO A 147 -16.68 -14.59 -4.88
C PRO A 147 -17.24 -15.27 -3.63
N ASP A 148 -16.95 -16.56 -3.43
CA ASP A 148 -17.41 -17.35 -2.29
C ASP A 148 -16.35 -17.43 -1.19
N TRP A 149 -15.18 -16.83 -1.40
CA TRP A 149 -14.12 -16.77 -0.40
C TRP A 149 -14.61 -16.20 0.92
N ARG A 150 -14.21 -16.87 1.99
CA ARG A 150 -14.41 -16.44 3.38
C ARG A 150 -13.04 -16.44 4.06
N PRO A 151 -12.68 -15.36 4.75
CA PRO A 151 -11.37 -15.24 5.33
C PRO A 151 -11.18 -16.25 6.46
N VAL A 152 -10.10 -17.00 6.41
CA VAL A 152 -9.67 -17.90 7.47
C VAL A 152 -8.75 -17.12 8.39
N LEU A 153 -9.31 -16.58 9.48
CA LEU A 153 -8.58 -15.73 10.41
C LEU A 153 -8.11 -16.54 11.61
N PRO A 154 -6.88 -16.32 12.14
CA PRO A 154 -6.39 -17.02 13.32
C PRO A 154 -7.40 -16.88 14.46
N GLU A 155 -7.88 -17.99 15.04
CA GLU A 155 -8.88 -17.96 16.10
C GLU A 155 -8.30 -17.47 17.44
N HIS A 156 -9.17 -17.29 18.45
CA HIS A 156 -8.70 -17.00 19.80
C HIS A 156 -8.00 -18.24 20.38
N GLY A 157 -6.74 -18.11 20.77
CA GLY A 157 -5.89 -19.19 21.29
C GLY A 157 -4.44 -18.74 21.36
N ASP A 158 -3.60 -19.49 22.11
CA ASP A 158 -2.14 -19.32 22.17
C ASP A 158 -1.66 -17.86 22.32
N GLY A 159 -2.19 -17.16 23.33
CA GLY A 159 -1.74 -15.80 23.64
C GLY A 159 -2.31 -14.68 22.74
N LEU A 160 -3.21 -14.99 21.80
CA LEU A 160 -3.83 -13.99 20.92
C LEU A 160 -5.23 -13.55 21.38
N THR A 161 -5.43 -12.24 21.56
CA THR A 161 -6.76 -11.64 21.82
C THR A 161 -7.21 -10.76 20.65
N GLN A 162 -8.21 -11.23 19.90
CA GLN A 162 -8.79 -10.53 18.75
C GLN A 162 -9.63 -9.29 19.17
N LEU A 163 -9.07 -8.10 19.04
CA LEU A 163 -9.77 -6.85 19.41
C LEU A 163 -10.84 -6.48 18.39
N TRP A 164 -10.56 -6.69 17.10
CA TRP A 164 -11.51 -6.41 16.02
C TRP A 164 -12.84 -7.17 16.17
N ARG A 165 -12.82 -8.38 16.75
CA ARG A 165 -14.02 -9.22 16.95
C ARG A 165 -14.73 -8.92 18.27
N ARG A 166 -13.98 -8.69 19.36
CA ARG A 166 -14.52 -8.44 20.71
C ARG A 166 -15.02 -7.01 20.88
N ASN A 167 -14.37 -6.05 20.25
CA ASN A 167 -14.63 -4.63 20.39
C ASN A 167 -15.16 -4.03 19.08
N ARG A 168 -16.23 -4.62 18.53
CA ARG A 168 -16.72 -4.32 17.16
C ARG A 168 -17.05 -2.85 16.90
N HIS A 169 -17.52 -2.13 17.91
CA HIS A 169 -18.08 -0.77 17.73
C HIS A 169 -17.27 0.32 18.43
N ARG A 170 -16.19 -0.02 19.13
CA ARG A 170 -15.32 0.94 19.82
C ARG A 170 -13.88 0.44 19.90
N PRO A 171 -12.87 1.30 19.89
CA PRO A 171 -11.50 0.89 20.18
C PRO A 171 -11.36 0.30 21.60
N HIS A 172 -10.52 -0.71 21.75
CA HIS A 172 -10.01 -1.16 23.04
C HIS A 172 -9.06 -0.10 23.64
N PRO A 173 -8.89 0.01 24.97
CA PRO A 173 -7.96 0.98 25.58
C PRO A 173 -6.53 0.91 25.05
N ALA A 174 -6.02 -0.30 24.73
CA ALA A 174 -4.72 -0.47 24.08
C ALA A 174 -4.68 0.14 22.67
N GLU A 175 -5.71 -0.09 21.85
CA GLU A 175 -5.83 0.56 20.52
C GLU A 175 -5.89 2.09 20.68
N ALA A 176 -6.61 2.59 21.67
CA ALA A 176 -6.73 4.01 21.95
C ALA A 176 -5.44 4.64 22.49
N ALA A 177 -4.51 3.86 23.05
CA ALA A 177 -3.19 4.34 23.46
C ALA A 177 -2.29 4.52 22.24
N ASP A 178 -2.16 3.50 21.39
CA ASP A 178 -1.41 3.56 20.13
C ASP A 178 -1.89 4.69 19.22
N LEU A 179 -3.21 4.84 19.05
CA LEU A 179 -3.78 5.92 18.24
C LEU A 179 -3.39 7.31 18.75
N ARG A 180 -3.23 7.49 20.07
CA ARG A 180 -2.80 8.76 20.67
C ARG A 180 -1.30 8.99 20.51
N GLU A 181 -0.49 7.94 20.62
CA GLU A 181 0.96 8.02 20.44
C GLU A 181 1.31 8.42 19.00
N ARG A 182 0.62 7.85 18.01
CA ARG A 182 0.77 8.27 16.61
C ARG A 182 0.33 9.72 16.36
N GLY A 183 -0.56 10.25 17.20
CA GLY A 183 -0.98 11.65 17.18
C GLY A 183 -0.20 12.56 18.14
N GLY A 184 0.88 12.10 18.79
CA GLY A 184 1.44 12.77 19.97
C GLY A 184 2.97 12.78 20.14
N VAL A 185 3.49 14.01 20.32
CA VAL A 185 4.62 14.47 21.15
C VAL A 185 6.07 14.36 20.63
N ALA A 186 6.40 13.56 19.61
CA ALA A 186 7.79 13.52 19.08
C ALA A 186 7.96 13.58 17.56
N ALA A 187 6.89 13.43 16.79
CA ALA A 187 6.93 13.52 15.34
C ALA A 187 6.56 14.93 14.84
N ASP A 188 7.26 15.39 13.81
CA ASP A 188 6.93 16.65 13.14
C ASP A 188 5.65 16.44 12.31
N PRO A 189 4.52 17.11 12.63
CA PRO A 189 3.23 16.84 12.00
C PRO A 189 3.21 16.93 10.47
N GLY A 190 4.07 17.76 9.88
CA GLY A 190 4.16 17.85 8.41
C GLY A 190 4.81 16.62 7.77
N SER A 191 5.65 15.87 8.51
CA SER A 191 6.29 14.65 8.03
C SER A 191 5.31 13.49 8.09
N ASP A 192 4.46 13.42 9.11
CA ASP A 192 3.41 12.40 9.20
C ASP A 192 2.40 12.54 8.06
N ALA A 193 1.95 13.77 7.80
CA ALA A 193 1.07 14.04 6.67
C ALA A 193 1.75 13.64 5.34
N ALA A 194 3.03 13.97 5.16
CA ALA A 194 3.76 13.60 3.95
C ALA A 194 3.94 12.08 3.81
N GLN A 195 4.17 11.38 4.90
CA GLN A 195 4.25 9.92 4.97
C GLN A 195 2.90 9.29 4.59
N ASP A 196 1.79 9.83 5.11
CA ASP A 196 0.44 9.37 4.77
C ASP A 196 0.14 9.53 3.28
N TRP A 197 0.56 10.64 2.69
CA TRP A 197 0.46 10.85 1.24
C TRP A 197 1.30 9.85 0.43
N LEU A 198 2.56 9.64 0.80
CA LEU A 198 3.43 8.70 0.09
C LEU A 198 2.91 7.26 0.19
N ASN A 199 2.55 6.81 1.39
CA ASN A 199 2.05 5.45 1.61
C ASN A 199 0.69 5.23 0.95
N SER A 200 -0.27 6.16 1.09
CA SER A 200 -1.56 6.08 0.39
C SER A 200 -1.36 5.94 -1.12
N ARG A 201 -0.42 6.72 -1.69
CA ARG A 201 -0.11 6.62 -3.11
C ARG A 201 0.59 5.31 -3.49
N LEU A 202 1.47 4.77 -2.66
CA LEU A 202 2.06 3.45 -2.89
C LEU A 202 0.98 2.36 -2.94
N LEU A 203 0.07 2.35 -1.96
CA LEU A 203 -1.02 1.37 -1.86
C LEU A 203 -1.94 1.37 -3.08
N ARG A 204 -2.12 2.55 -3.70
CA ARG A 204 -2.91 2.75 -4.92
C ARG A 204 -2.20 2.32 -6.21
N ARG A 205 -0.96 1.81 -6.14
CA ARG A 205 -0.11 1.44 -7.29
C ARG A 205 0.39 -0.03 -7.25
N PRO A 206 -0.44 -1.01 -6.85
CA PRO A 206 0.03 -2.37 -6.63
C PRO A 206 0.63 -3.00 -7.89
N ARG A 207 0.02 -2.78 -9.08
CA ARG A 207 0.50 -3.39 -10.32
C ARG A 207 1.88 -2.90 -10.75
N MET A 208 2.20 -1.64 -10.46
CA MET A 208 3.52 -1.09 -10.75
C MET A 208 4.56 -1.61 -9.77
N LEU A 209 4.20 -1.76 -8.50
CA LEU A 209 5.04 -2.37 -7.49
C LEU A 209 5.32 -3.84 -7.77
N SER A 210 4.35 -4.58 -8.32
CA SER A 210 4.56 -5.98 -8.71
C SER A 210 5.63 -6.22 -9.77
N ALA A 211 6.05 -5.18 -10.50
CA ALA A 211 7.18 -5.29 -11.40
C ALA A 211 8.50 -5.62 -10.67
N ALA A 212 8.61 -5.27 -9.37
CA ALA A 212 9.77 -5.58 -8.53
C ALA A 212 9.91 -7.10 -8.27
N GLY A 213 8.81 -7.84 -8.14
CA GLY A 213 8.82 -9.29 -7.87
C GLY A 213 8.46 -10.17 -9.08
N ALA A 214 8.40 -9.61 -10.29
CA ALA A 214 7.78 -10.28 -11.43
C ALA A 214 8.51 -11.54 -11.97
N VAL A 215 9.79 -11.75 -11.63
CA VAL A 215 10.59 -12.84 -12.20
C VAL A 215 10.50 -14.11 -11.39
N HIS A 216 10.73 -14.04 -10.08
CA HIS A 216 10.70 -15.21 -9.20
C HIS A 216 10.07 -14.89 -7.84
N GLY A 217 9.18 -13.89 -7.78
CA GLY A 217 8.36 -13.56 -6.62
C GLY A 217 9.05 -12.73 -5.52
N SER A 218 10.38 -12.83 -5.40
CA SER A 218 11.12 -12.22 -4.29
C SER A 218 11.21 -10.69 -4.42
N ALA A 219 10.34 -10.01 -3.68
CA ALA A 219 10.42 -8.59 -3.39
C ALA A 219 9.88 -8.36 -1.98
N ASN A 220 10.65 -7.66 -1.16
CA ASN A 220 10.37 -7.35 0.22
C ASN A 220 9.99 -5.88 0.37
N VAL A 221 9.11 -5.63 1.33
CA VAL A 221 8.78 -4.28 1.78
C VAL A 221 8.93 -4.26 3.29
N TYR A 222 9.47 -3.20 3.87
CA TYR A 222 9.62 -3.05 5.31
C TYR A 222 9.80 -1.58 5.68
N THR A 223 9.55 -1.24 6.94
CA THR A 223 9.77 0.11 7.47
C THR A 223 11.13 0.24 8.17
N HIS A 224 11.72 1.44 8.13
CA HIS A 224 12.81 1.83 9.04
C HIS A 224 12.25 2.67 10.19
N GLY A 225 13.01 2.79 11.29
CA GLY A 225 12.65 3.66 12.42
C GLY A 225 12.39 5.09 11.93
N GLY A 226 11.18 5.60 12.18
CA GLY A 226 10.68 6.86 11.61
C GLY A 226 9.55 6.70 10.59
N GLY A 227 9.19 5.46 10.22
CA GLY A 227 8.04 5.17 9.37
C GLY A 227 8.34 5.14 7.88
N ASP A 228 9.60 5.38 7.49
CA ASP A 228 10.05 5.40 6.10
C ASP A 228 10.01 4.02 5.46
N MET A 229 9.67 3.96 4.17
CA MET A 229 9.41 2.70 3.47
C MET A 229 10.59 2.25 2.63
N VAL A 230 10.96 0.97 2.68
CA VAL A 230 11.92 0.35 1.77
C VAL A 230 11.23 -0.71 0.93
N VAL A 231 11.41 -0.65 -0.38
CA VAL A 231 11.05 -1.70 -1.35
C VAL A 231 12.33 -2.29 -1.90
N GLU A 232 12.59 -3.55 -1.56
CA GLU A 232 13.79 -4.28 -1.96
C GLU A 232 13.46 -5.49 -2.83
N TRP A 233 14.16 -5.68 -3.94
CA TRP A 233 14.01 -6.87 -4.78
C TRP A 233 15.33 -7.19 -5.47
N CYS A 234 15.47 -8.36 -6.09
CA CYS A 234 16.74 -8.74 -6.73
C CYS A 234 16.69 -8.85 -8.25
N CYS A 235 15.58 -9.33 -8.79
CA CYS A 235 15.43 -9.62 -10.22
C CYS A 235 14.10 -9.04 -10.73
N GLY A 236 14.02 -8.66 -12.02
CA GLY A 236 12.84 -8.03 -12.61
C GLY A 236 13.13 -6.65 -13.18
N VAL A 237 12.32 -5.66 -12.82
CA VAL A 237 12.51 -4.28 -13.30
C VAL A 237 13.80 -3.67 -12.74
N GLU A 238 14.50 -2.88 -13.56
CA GLU A 238 15.61 -2.07 -13.09
C GLU A 238 15.14 -1.02 -12.08
N ARG A 239 15.96 -0.75 -11.04
CA ARG A 239 15.65 0.24 -9.99
C ARG A 239 15.23 1.58 -10.58
N ASP A 240 16.06 2.14 -11.45
CA ASP A 240 15.83 3.45 -12.05
C ASP A 240 14.58 3.47 -12.94
N GLU A 241 14.23 2.33 -13.55
CA GLU A 241 13.00 2.23 -14.34
C GLU A 241 11.76 2.19 -13.45
N LEU A 242 11.79 1.47 -12.33
CA LEU A 242 10.70 1.50 -11.36
C LEU A 242 10.54 2.90 -10.75
N GLU A 243 11.65 3.53 -10.36
CA GLU A 243 11.64 4.90 -9.83
C GLU A 243 11.00 5.88 -10.81
N ARG A 244 11.45 5.88 -12.08
CA ARG A 244 10.87 6.71 -13.14
C ARG A 244 9.38 6.44 -13.33
N ARG A 245 8.93 5.18 -13.31
CA ARG A 245 7.51 4.82 -13.42
C ARG A 245 6.70 5.38 -12.25
N LEU A 246 7.18 5.20 -11.02
CA LEU A 246 6.52 5.70 -9.82
C LEU A 246 6.41 7.23 -9.82
N ARG A 247 7.50 7.94 -10.15
CA ARG A 247 7.48 9.41 -10.28
C ARG A 247 6.51 9.88 -11.38
N ARG A 248 6.56 9.27 -12.57
CA ARG A 248 5.62 9.59 -13.67
C ARG A 248 4.16 9.29 -13.33
N SER A 249 3.92 8.33 -12.43
CA SER A 249 2.58 8.05 -11.93
C SER A 249 2.08 9.08 -10.90
N GLY A 250 2.89 10.08 -10.54
CA GLY A 250 2.56 11.13 -9.59
C GLY A 250 2.86 10.79 -8.13
N LEU A 251 3.62 9.72 -7.83
CA LEU A 251 3.93 9.31 -6.45
C LEU A 251 4.55 10.47 -5.64
N ALA A 252 5.58 11.11 -6.21
CA ALA A 252 6.38 12.16 -5.57
C ALA A 252 5.79 13.57 -5.72
N ARG A 253 4.59 13.73 -6.30
CA ARG A 253 4.06 15.07 -6.59
C ARG A 253 3.59 15.72 -5.29
N ARG A 254 4.32 16.70 -4.79
CA ARG A 254 3.97 17.45 -3.56
C ARG A 254 2.55 18.05 -3.67
N PRO A 255 1.62 17.70 -2.76
CA PRO A 255 0.37 18.42 -2.61
C PRO A 255 0.60 19.80 -1.99
N ASP A 256 -0.22 20.80 -2.31
CA ASP A 256 -0.07 22.17 -1.81
C ASP A 256 -0.12 22.28 -0.28
N ARG A 257 -0.74 21.29 0.40
CA ARG A 257 -0.85 21.22 1.86
C ARG A 257 0.41 20.71 2.56
N ILE A 258 1.39 20.19 1.82
CA ILE A 258 2.63 19.66 2.37
C ILE A 258 3.73 20.70 2.14
N ALA A 259 4.27 21.24 3.24
CA ALA A 259 5.35 22.20 3.18
C ALA A 259 6.61 21.58 2.59
N GLU A 260 7.38 22.38 1.87
CA GLU A 260 8.72 22.01 1.43
C GLU A 260 9.67 21.91 2.63
N ARG A 261 10.51 20.88 2.64
CA ARG A 261 11.47 20.61 3.71
C ARG A 261 12.84 20.26 3.19
N LEU A 262 13.85 20.38 4.06
CA LEU A 262 15.25 20.04 3.77
C LEU A 262 15.42 18.62 3.20
N ARG A 263 14.54 17.68 3.59
CA ARG A 263 14.57 16.28 3.15
C ARG A 263 13.85 16.02 1.82
N ASP A 264 13.55 17.03 1.02
CA ASP A 264 12.84 16.86 -0.26
C ASP A 264 13.75 16.47 -1.43
N GLN A 265 15.07 16.44 -1.19
CA GLN A 265 16.04 15.93 -2.15
C GLN A 265 16.48 14.51 -1.77
N PRO A 266 16.60 13.59 -2.75
CA PRO A 266 17.06 12.25 -2.47
C PRO A 266 18.50 12.26 -1.96
N TRP A 267 18.76 11.63 -0.82
CA TRP A 267 20.12 11.50 -0.28
C TRP A 267 20.93 10.43 -1.01
N PHE A 268 20.26 9.45 -1.60
CA PHE A 268 20.89 8.38 -2.37
C PHE A 268 20.02 7.96 -3.58
N PRO A 269 20.63 7.37 -4.62
CA PRO A 269 19.89 6.87 -5.78
C PRO A 269 18.82 5.83 -5.39
N GLY A 270 17.61 5.97 -5.93
CA GLY A 270 16.47 5.12 -5.60
C GLY A 270 15.53 5.69 -4.53
N GLU A 271 15.85 6.85 -3.93
CA GLU A 271 14.99 7.50 -2.94
C GLU A 271 13.95 8.41 -3.60
N ILE A 272 12.68 8.24 -3.23
CA ILE A 272 11.56 9.11 -3.61
C ILE A 272 11.11 9.86 -2.35
N ALA A 273 11.55 11.11 -2.20
CA ALA A 273 11.25 11.95 -1.06
C ALA A 273 10.11 12.96 -1.32
N MET A 274 9.38 13.30 -0.27
CA MET A 274 8.35 14.35 -0.25
C MET A 274 8.06 14.78 1.19
N GLY A 275 8.16 16.07 1.50
CA GLY A 275 7.69 16.67 2.74
C GLY A 275 8.34 16.13 4.03
N GLY A 276 9.58 15.65 3.98
CA GLY A 276 10.24 15.00 5.13
C GLY A 276 10.13 13.47 5.18
N ALA A 277 9.27 12.89 4.33
CA ALA A 277 9.03 11.45 4.20
C ALA A 277 9.67 10.88 2.93
N PHE A 278 9.98 9.59 2.90
CA PHE A 278 10.55 8.97 1.69
C PHE A 278 10.24 7.48 1.53
N VAL A 279 10.39 7.04 0.28
CA VAL A 279 10.36 5.64 -0.14
C VAL A 279 11.70 5.30 -0.78
N THR A 280 12.40 4.31 -0.26
CA THR A 280 13.66 3.81 -0.82
C THR A 280 13.40 2.62 -1.71
N LEU A 281 13.91 2.66 -2.94
CA LEU A 281 13.90 1.56 -3.89
C LEU A 281 15.29 0.93 -3.96
N ARG A 282 15.41 -0.34 -3.58
CA ARG A 282 16.68 -1.06 -3.55
C ARG A 282 16.62 -2.29 -4.43
N ARG A 283 17.55 -2.39 -5.38
CA ARG A 283 17.77 -3.65 -6.10
C ARG A 283 19.00 -4.34 -5.53
N GLY A 284 18.79 -5.47 -4.88
CA GLY A 284 19.84 -6.31 -4.30
C GLY A 284 20.39 -7.35 -5.28
N PRO A 285 21.49 -8.03 -4.91
CA PRO A 285 21.98 -9.20 -5.63
C PRO A 285 20.97 -10.36 -5.59
N CYS A 286 20.91 -11.11 -6.69
CA CYS A 286 19.98 -12.23 -6.87
C CYS A 286 20.69 -13.53 -6.47
N TYR A 287 20.28 -14.14 -5.35
CA TYR A 287 20.86 -15.39 -4.83
C TYR A 287 19.97 -16.61 -5.08
N ALA A 288 18.87 -16.45 -5.82
CA ALA A 288 17.99 -17.56 -6.15
C ALA A 288 18.78 -18.61 -6.97
N PRO A 289 18.81 -19.89 -6.55
CA PRO A 289 19.35 -20.95 -7.37
C PRO A 289 18.47 -21.05 -8.63
N HIS A 290 19.02 -20.65 -9.79
CA HIS A 290 18.28 -20.61 -11.05
C HIS A 290 17.78 -22.02 -11.42
N PRO A 291 16.48 -22.30 -11.57
CA PRO A 291 15.99 -23.60 -12.04
C PRO A 291 16.24 -23.84 -13.55
N THR A 292 16.84 -22.86 -14.24
CA THR A 292 17.02 -22.86 -15.70
C THR A 292 18.38 -22.31 -16.15
N ALA A 293 19.41 -22.35 -15.30
CA ALA A 293 20.79 -22.20 -15.76
C ALA A 293 21.22 -23.44 -16.58
N ARG A 294 20.58 -23.66 -17.74
CA ARG A 294 21.20 -24.39 -18.84
C ARG A 294 22.20 -23.45 -19.47
N ARG A 295 23.47 -23.84 -19.32
CA ARG A 295 24.66 -23.29 -19.97
C ARG A 295 24.34 -22.78 -21.37
N ALA A 296 24.69 -21.53 -21.64
CA ALA A 296 25.10 -21.12 -22.97
C ALA A 296 26.59 -20.80 -22.88
N HIS A 297 27.38 -21.59 -23.62
CA HIS A 297 28.75 -21.27 -24.01
C HIS A 297 28.76 -20.05 -24.93
#